data_AF-A0AAN4ZUT0-F1
#
_entry.id   AF-A0AAN4ZUT0-F1
#
_cell.length_a   1.000
_cell.length_b   1.000
_cell.length_c   1.000
_cell.angle_alpha   90.00
_cell.angle_beta   90.00
_cell.angle_gamma   90.00
#
_symmetry.space_group_name_H-M   'P 1'
#
loop_
_entity.id
_entity.type
_entity.pdbx_description
1 polymer ?
#
loop_
_entity_poly.entity_id
_entity_poly.type
_entity_poly.pdbx_seq_one_letter_code
_entity_poly.pdbx_strand_id
1 'polypeptide(L)'
;VLQISKKEILPDIYTDICQTDDGTTYYWRFNSAPHSLYVKSDGNEIYVKLPSEKLQSVGAHDNAVYFTSEGKVYKAMFSPPNNINVSYLRDQFEDEEFYHWGLCRQIRDENKYVYRLFEDPLKNGIPINLSDEEENQLSLRGINSIIVW
;
A
#
# COMPACT_ATOMS: atom_id res chain seq x y z
N VAL A 1 -24.18 15.10 -8.05
CA VAL A 1 -23.47 14.89 -9.33
C VAL A 1 -21.99 14.97 -9.03
N LEU A 2 -21.24 13.88 -9.22
CA LEU A 2 -19.79 13.88 -9.04
C LEU A 2 -19.19 14.67 -10.21
N GLN A 3 -18.67 15.86 -9.96
CA GLN A 3 -18.11 16.72 -11.00
C GLN A 3 -16.61 16.48 -11.04
N ILE A 4 -16.14 15.88 -12.14
CA ILE A 4 -14.70 15.77 -12.41
C ILE A 4 -14.19 17.18 -12.68
N SER A 5 -13.52 17.77 -11.70
CA SER A 5 -13.05 19.16 -11.76
C SER A 5 -11.71 19.31 -12.48
N LYS A 6 -10.93 18.22 -12.60
CA LYS A 6 -9.60 18.25 -13.21
C LYS A 6 -9.26 16.91 -13.86
N LYS A 7 -8.80 16.97 -15.12
CA LYS A 7 -8.14 15.85 -15.80
C LYS A 7 -6.65 16.08 -15.70
N GLU A 8 -5.93 15.12 -15.15
CA GLU A 8 -4.47 15.18 -15.02
C GLU A 8 -3.84 13.94 -15.65
N ILE A 9 -2.82 14.16 -16.47
CA ILE A 9 -2.11 13.08 -17.15
C ILE A 9 -0.94 12.69 -16.25
N LEU A 10 -0.87 11.42 -15.85
CA LEU A 10 0.28 10.90 -15.12
C LEU A 10 1.50 10.86 -16.05
N PRO A 11 2.71 11.08 -15.50
CA PRO A 11 3.90 11.40 -16.29
C PRO A 11 4.37 10.28 -17.22
N ASP A 12 4.17 9.00 -16.88
CA ASP A 12 4.64 7.87 -17.71
C ASP A 12 3.92 6.53 -17.38
N ILE A 13 4.22 5.49 -18.18
CA ILE A 13 3.73 4.10 -18.00
C ILE A 13 4.36 3.38 -16.79
N TYR A 14 5.35 4.00 -16.15
CA TYR A 14 6.06 3.47 -14.99
C TYR A 14 5.59 4.18 -13.71
N THR A 15 4.35 4.66 -13.73
CA THR A 15 3.73 5.37 -12.61
C THR A 15 2.55 4.56 -12.11
N ASP A 16 2.60 4.19 -10.83
CA ASP A 16 1.44 3.71 -10.10
C ASP A 16 0.87 4.83 -9.22
N ILE A 17 -0.42 4.74 -8.95
CA ILE A 17 -1.17 5.74 -8.20
C ILE A 17 -2.03 5.05 -7.14
N CYS A 18 -2.13 5.66 -5.97
CA CYS A 18 -3.15 5.33 -4.99
C CYS A 18 -3.73 6.60 -4.39
N GLN A 19 -4.96 6.50 -3.92
CA GLN A 19 -5.66 7.57 -3.23
C GLN A 19 -6.03 7.10 -1.84
N THR A 20 -5.80 7.97 -0.85
CA THR A 20 -6.19 7.77 0.55
C THR A 20 -7.62 8.28 0.78
N ASP A 21 -8.20 7.94 1.92
CA ASP A 21 -9.62 8.20 2.22
C ASP A 21 -9.95 9.70 2.31
N ASP A 22 -8.98 10.53 2.71
CA ASP A 22 -9.11 12.00 2.69
C ASP A 22 -8.99 12.61 1.28
N GLY A 23 -8.79 11.78 0.26
CA GLY A 23 -8.64 12.20 -1.13
C GLY A 23 -7.21 12.54 -1.53
N THR A 24 -6.22 12.44 -0.64
CA THR A 24 -4.82 12.69 -0.98
C THR A 24 -4.34 11.63 -1.98
N THR A 25 -3.82 12.10 -3.11
CA THR A 25 -3.32 11.27 -4.19
C THR A 25 -1.80 11.13 -4.10
N TYR A 26 -1.37 9.88 -3.99
CA TYR A 26 0.02 9.48 -4.00
C TYR A 26 0.36 8.80 -5.31
N TYR A 27 1.59 8.97 -5.77
CA TYR A 27 2.13 8.18 -6.88
C TYR A 27 3.63 7.98 -6.70
N TRP A 28 4.17 6.98 -7.36
CA TRP A 28 5.60 6.71 -7.41
C TRP A 28 6.00 6.34 -8.83
N ARG A 29 7.26 6.59 -9.17
CA ARG A 29 7.83 6.32 -10.49
C ARG A 29 8.87 5.22 -10.37
N PHE A 30 8.72 4.15 -11.14
CA PHE A 30 9.61 2.98 -11.10
C PHE A 30 10.84 3.11 -11.99
N ASN A 31 10.94 4.18 -12.78
CA ASN A 31 12.02 4.38 -13.75
C ASN A 31 13.31 4.96 -13.15
N SER A 32 13.36 5.18 -11.84
CA SER A 32 14.56 5.66 -11.15
C SER A 32 14.68 5.08 -9.75
N ALA A 33 15.93 4.74 -9.40
CA ALA A 33 16.33 4.26 -8.08
C ALA A 33 17.26 5.31 -7.42
N PRO A 34 17.11 5.61 -6.12
CA PRO A 34 16.08 5.12 -5.21
C PRO A 34 14.69 5.66 -5.59
N HIS A 35 13.67 4.81 -5.41
CA HIS A 35 12.29 5.20 -5.69
C HIS A 35 11.87 6.38 -4.80
N SER A 36 11.01 7.23 -5.33
CA SER A 36 10.44 8.36 -4.60
C SER A 36 8.93 8.26 -4.58
N LEU A 37 8.35 8.59 -3.43
CA LEU A 37 6.90 8.73 -3.27
C LEU A 37 6.55 10.20 -3.38
N TYR A 38 5.56 10.50 -4.20
CA TYR A 38 5.11 11.85 -4.52
C TYR A 38 3.68 12.06 -4.07
N VAL A 39 3.37 13.29 -3.67
CA VAL A 39 2.02 13.80 -3.40
C VAL A 39 1.84 15.10 -4.15
N LYS A 40 0.66 15.30 -4.74
CA LYS A 40 0.24 16.59 -5.29
C LYS A 40 -0.67 17.30 -4.30
N SER A 41 -0.27 18.50 -3.88
CA SER A 41 -1.04 19.34 -2.96
C SER A 41 -0.96 20.80 -3.42
N ASP A 42 -2.10 21.48 -3.54
CA ASP A 42 -2.19 22.90 -3.95
C ASP A 42 -1.39 23.26 -5.21
N GLY A 43 -1.32 22.33 -6.17
CA GLY A 43 -0.56 22.51 -7.41
C GLY A 43 0.95 22.29 -7.28
N ASN A 44 1.46 22.04 -6.07
CA ASN A 44 2.85 21.66 -5.81
C ASN A 44 3.00 20.14 -5.81
N GLU A 45 4.17 19.68 -6.26
CA GLU A 45 4.62 18.29 -6.16
C GLU A 45 5.59 18.20 -4.98
N ILE A 46 5.26 17.36 -4.00
CA ILE A 46 6.07 17.10 -2.81
C ILE A 46 6.51 15.66 -2.89
N TYR A 47 7.76 15.38 -2.55
CA TYR A 47 8.28 14.03 -2.63
C TYR A 47 9.19 13.69 -1.46
N VAL A 48 9.31 12.39 -1.21
CA VAL A 48 10.27 11.83 -0.27
C VAL A 48 10.96 10.65 -0.94
N LYS A 49 12.27 10.51 -0.70
CA LYS A 49 13.02 9.34 -1.12
C LYS A 49 12.65 8.17 -0.22
N LEU A 50 12.37 7.03 -0.83
CA LEU A 50 12.06 5.81 -0.09
C LEU A 50 13.34 5.13 0.38
N PRO A 51 13.27 4.34 1.46
CA PRO A 51 14.45 3.77 2.12
C PRO A 51 15.23 2.77 1.27
N SER A 52 14.64 2.21 0.19
CA SER A 52 15.34 1.28 -0.71
C SER A 52 14.75 1.31 -2.12
N GLU A 53 15.49 0.70 -3.04
CA GLU A 53 15.20 0.57 -4.47
C GLU A 53 14.18 -0.52 -4.78
N LYS A 54 13.82 -1.38 -3.82
CA LYS A 54 12.89 -2.48 -4.07
C LYS A 54 11.57 -2.27 -3.32
N LEU A 55 10.55 -1.81 -4.03
CA LEU A 55 9.16 -1.84 -3.56
C LEU A 55 8.54 -3.18 -3.95
N GLN A 56 7.96 -3.89 -2.99
CA GLN A 56 7.32 -5.19 -3.25
C GLN A 56 5.80 -5.11 -3.20
N SER A 57 5.24 -4.40 -2.22
CA SER A 57 3.80 -4.18 -2.09
C SER A 57 3.51 -2.76 -1.65
N VAL A 58 2.40 -2.20 -2.14
CA VAL A 58 1.92 -0.87 -1.78
C VAL A 58 0.40 -0.91 -1.65
N GLY A 59 -0.13 -0.28 -0.59
CA GLY A 59 -1.57 -0.09 -0.39
C GLY A 59 -1.85 1.23 0.31
N ALA A 60 -3.00 1.84 0.01
CA ALA A 60 -3.49 3.01 0.72
C ALA A 60 -4.64 2.60 1.66
N HIS A 61 -4.61 3.11 2.88
CA HIS A 61 -5.69 2.91 3.85
C HIS A 61 -5.70 4.09 4.84
N ASP A 62 -6.90 4.53 5.23
CA ASP A 62 -7.10 5.79 5.96
C ASP A 62 -6.37 6.93 5.24
N ASN A 63 -5.59 7.73 5.96
CA ASN A 63 -4.84 8.86 5.42
C ASN A 63 -3.34 8.52 5.22
N ALA A 64 -3.02 7.26 4.92
CA ALA A 64 -1.64 6.83 4.76
C ALA A 64 -1.44 5.80 3.64
N VAL A 65 -0.22 5.77 3.12
CA VAL A 65 0.28 4.73 2.25
C VAL A 65 1.17 3.79 3.06
N TYR A 66 0.95 2.50 2.89
CA TYR A 66 1.75 1.44 3.48
C TYR A 66 2.47 0.71 2.36
N PHE A 67 3.75 0.42 2.57
CA PHE A 67 4.55 -0.24 1.56
C PHE A 67 5.63 -1.11 2.19
N THR A 68 6.13 -2.06 1.41
CA THR A 68 7.21 -2.95 1.81
C THR A 68 8.47 -2.72 1.02
N SER A 69 9.60 -2.81 1.73
CA SER A 69 10.92 -2.73 1.14
C SER A 69 11.93 -3.51 1.96
N GLU A 70 12.68 -4.40 1.32
CA GLU A 70 13.71 -5.24 1.95
C GLU A 70 13.21 -5.99 3.20
N GLY A 71 12.02 -6.59 3.11
CA GLY A 71 11.44 -7.35 4.23
C GLY A 71 11.00 -6.46 5.41
N LYS A 72 10.80 -5.16 5.20
CA LYS A 72 10.30 -4.22 6.20
C LYS A 72 9.03 -3.54 5.72
N VAL A 73 8.13 -3.28 6.67
CA VAL A 73 6.89 -2.54 6.44
C VAL A 73 7.07 -1.09 6.88
N TYR A 74 6.68 -0.17 6.02
CA TYR A 74 6.73 1.27 6.26
C TYR A 74 5.36 1.91 6.09
N LYS A 75 5.19 3.05 6.75
CA LYS A 75 4.06 3.96 6.61
C LYS A 75 4.55 5.30 6.10
N ALA A 76 3.97 5.78 5.01
CA ALA A 76 4.10 7.14 4.54
C ALA A 76 2.79 7.92 4.78
N MET A 77 2.91 9.10 5.38
CA MET A 77 1.76 9.97 5.63
C MET A 77 2.07 11.38 5.18
N PHE A 78 1.14 11.98 4.43
CA PHE A 78 1.29 13.37 4.02
C PHE A 78 0.96 14.26 5.21
N SER A 79 1.83 15.22 5.48
CA SER A 79 1.65 16.25 6.48
C SER A 79 1.65 17.57 5.73
N PRO A 80 0.48 18.02 5.26
CA PRO A 80 0.35 19.27 4.56
C PRO A 80 0.98 20.43 5.36
N PRO A 81 1.56 21.44 4.69
CA PRO A 81 1.52 21.60 3.24
C PRO A 81 2.66 20.91 2.49
N ASN A 82 3.77 20.53 3.14
CA ASN A 82 5.06 20.38 2.43
C ASN A 82 5.86 19.12 2.78
N ASN A 83 5.31 18.17 3.54
CA ASN A 83 6.11 17.06 4.04
C ASN A 83 5.42 15.72 3.88
N ILE A 84 6.19 14.68 3.54
CA ILE A 84 5.75 13.28 3.62
C ILE A 84 6.61 12.60 4.69
N ASN A 85 5.97 12.20 5.78
CA ASN A 85 6.63 11.48 6.86
C ASN A 85 6.64 9.99 6.55
N VAL A 86 7.84 9.41 6.46
CA VAL A 86 8.04 7.96 6.32
C VAL A 86 8.50 7.40 7.67
N SER A 87 7.81 6.38 8.14
CA SER A 87 8.10 5.70 9.41
C SER A 87 8.15 4.20 9.19
N TYR A 88 9.11 3.53 9.85
CA TYR A 88 9.16 2.08 9.93
C TYR A 88 8.07 1.58 10.90
N LEU A 89 7.38 0.50 10.53
CA LEU A 89 6.37 -0.13 11.37
C LEU A 89 6.87 -1.43 12.01
N ARG A 90 7.37 -2.36 11.19
CA ARG A 90 7.82 -3.68 11.62
C ARG A 90 8.62 -4.39 10.53
N ASP A 91 9.32 -5.45 10.92
CA ASP A 91 9.88 -6.42 9.99
C ASP A 91 8.79 -7.39 9.49
N GLN A 92 9.09 -8.03 8.36
CA GLN A 92 8.35 -9.17 7.84
C GLN A 92 8.51 -10.36 8.79
N PHE A 93 7.43 -11.11 9.04
CA PHE A 93 7.52 -12.36 9.79
C PHE A 93 8.08 -13.50 8.91
N GLU A 94 8.69 -14.51 9.53
CA GLU A 94 9.33 -15.62 8.82
C GLU A 94 8.37 -16.36 7.86
N ASP A 95 7.13 -16.60 8.30
CA ASP A 95 6.07 -17.25 7.51
C ASP A 95 5.06 -16.26 6.89
N GLU A 96 5.48 -15.00 6.70
CA GLU A 96 4.67 -13.97 6.06
C GLU A 96 5.05 -13.79 4.59
N GLU A 97 4.06 -13.68 3.73
CA GLU A 97 4.21 -13.34 2.31
C GLU A 97 3.49 -12.01 2.03
N PHE A 98 4.14 -11.15 1.23
CA PHE A 98 3.54 -9.91 0.76
C PHE A 98 2.88 -10.11 -0.60
N TYR A 99 1.63 -9.66 -0.71
CA TYR A 99 0.83 -9.70 -1.92
C TYR A 99 0.56 -8.30 -2.44
N HIS A 100 0.01 -8.20 -3.66
CA HIS A 100 -0.41 -6.94 -4.25
C HIS A 100 -1.41 -6.19 -3.37
N TRP A 101 -1.52 -4.87 -3.59
CA TRP A 101 -2.52 -4.01 -2.93
C TRP A 101 -2.39 -3.87 -1.42
N GLY A 102 -1.19 -4.07 -0.87
CA GLY A 102 -0.91 -3.93 0.55
C GLY A 102 -1.48 -5.06 1.41
N LEU A 103 -1.63 -6.24 0.82
CA LEU A 103 -2.04 -7.46 1.51
C LEU A 103 -0.84 -8.27 1.99
N CYS A 104 -1.05 -8.95 3.11
CA CYS A 104 -0.16 -9.95 3.66
C CYS A 104 -0.91 -11.26 3.83
N ARG A 105 -0.16 -12.35 3.72
CA ARG A 105 -0.59 -13.70 4.07
C ARG A 105 0.37 -14.25 5.12
N GLN A 106 -0.15 -14.99 6.09
CA GLN A 106 0.67 -15.75 7.03
C GLN A 106 0.11 -17.17 7.22
N ILE A 107 0.99 -18.15 7.29
CA ILE A 107 0.62 -19.52 7.69
C ILE A 107 0.89 -19.69 9.19
N ARG A 108 -0.10 -20.14 9.95
CA ARG A 108 0.03 -20.45 11.38
C ARG A 108 -0.75 -21.71 11.71
N ASP A 109 -0.08 -22.69 12.33
CA ASP A 109 -0.70 -23.98 12.69
C ASP A 109 -1.47 -24.59 11.49
N GLU A 110 -0.82 -24.64 10.32
CA GLU A 110 -1.38 -25.14 9.05
C GLU A 110 -2.56 -24.32 8.47
N ASN A 111 -2.99 -23.25 9.14
CA ASN A 111 -4.06 -22.37 8.68
C ASN A 111 -3.51 -21.12 7.98
N LYS A 112 -4.14 -20.72 6.88
CA LYS A 112 -3.82 -19.48 6.16
C LYS A 112 -4.61 -18.30 6.72
N TYR A 113 -3.94 -17.17 6.89
CA TYR A 113 -4.55 -15.92 7.33
C TYR A 113 -4.15 -14.78 6.40
N VAL A 114 -5.09 -13.89 6.10
CA VAL A 114 -4.83 -12.66 5.34
C VAL A 114 -5.13 -11.43 6.18
N TYR A 115 -4.35 -10.37 5.97
CA TYR A 115 -4.46 -9.10 6.66
C TYR A 115 -3.80 -8.01 5.83
N ARG A 116 -3.93 -6.75 6.25
CA ARG A 116 -3.27 -5.61 5.59
C ARG A 116 -1.89 -5.38 6.17
N LEU A 117 -1.01 -4.75 5.37
CA LEU A 117 0.36 -4.43 5.77
C LEU A 117 0.50 -3.79 7.15
N PHE A 118 -0.40 -2.86 7.49
CA PHE A 118 -0.36 -2.09 8.73
C PHE A 118 -0.99 -2.80 9.94
N GLU A 119 -1.71 -3.89 9.70
CA GLU A 119 -2.44 -4.61 10.74
C GLU A 119 -1.48 -5.53 11.53
N ASP A 120 -1.87 -5.84 12.76
CA ASP A 120 -1.16 -6.82 13.59
C ASP A 120 -1.61 -8.22 13.17
N PRO A 121 -0.74 -9.05 12.56
CA PRO A 121 -1.14 -10.39 12.10
C PRO A 121 -1.78 -11.23 13.19
N LEU A 122 -1.29 -11.11 14.43
CA LEU A 122 -1.73 -11.92 15.56
C LEU A 122 -3.13 -11.55 16.05
N LYS A 123 -3.59 -10.34 15.74
CA LYS A 123 -4.92 -9.85 16.18
C LYS A 123 -5.92 -9.71 15.05
N ASN A 124 -5.45 -9.40 13.84
CA ASN A 124 -6.29 -8.97 12.73
C ASN A 124 -6.34 -9.97 11.57
N GLY A 125 -5.51 -11.02 11.59
CA GLY A 125 -5.51 -12.05 10.55
C GLY A 125 -6.89 -12.70 10.38
N ILE A 126 -7.44 -12.60 9.17
CA ILE A 126 -8.70 -13.25 8.79
C ILE A 126 -8.36 -14.64 8.24
N PRO A 127 -8.88 -15.72 8.85
CA PRO A 127 -8.64 -17.06 8.33
C PRO A 127 -9.28 -17.21 6.96
N ILE A 128 -8.54 -17.80 6.02
CA ILE A 128 -9.04 -18.10 4.68
C ILE A 128 -8.89 -19.60 4.39
N ASN A 129 -9.85 -20.13 3.64
CA ASN A 129 -9.79 -21.47 3.08
C ASN A 129 -10.02 -21.36 1.57
N LEU A 130 -9.03 -20.75 0.90
CA LEU A 130 -9.02 -20.50 -0.53
C LEU A 130 -7.86 -21.26 -1.17
N SER A 131 -8.09 -21.72 -2.40
CA SER A 131 -7.00 -22.19 -3.26
C SER A 131 -6.05 -21.04 -3.61
N ASP A 132 -4.82 -21.37 -4.03
CA ASP A 132 -3.84 -20.35 -4.43
C ASP A 132 -4.32 -19.50 -5.63
N GLU A 133 -5.17 -20.06 -6.49
CA GLU A 133 -5.76 -19.33 -7.64
C GLU A 133 -6.80 -18.29 -7.19
N GLU A 134 -7.69 -18.66 -6.26
CA GLU A 134 -8.68 -17.75 -5.67
C GLU A 134 -8.00 -16.66 -4.84
N GLU A 135 -6.91 -17.02 -4.16
CA GLU A 135 -6.13 -16.09 -3.33
C GLU A 135 -5.49 -14.97 -4.14
N ASN A 136 -5.02 -15.24 -5.37
CA ASN A 136 -4.47 -14.22 -6.26
C ASN A 136 -5.50 -13.17 -6.73
N GLN A 137 -6.79 -13.48 -6.57
CA GLN A 137 -7.90 -12.58 -6.92
C GLN A 137 -8.47 -11.87 -5.69
N LEU A 138 -7.91 -12.12 -4.50
CA LEU A 138 -8.36 -11.57 -3.24
C LEU A 138 -8.01 -10.08 -3.14
N SER A 139 -8.99 -9.29 -2.70
CA SER A 139 -8.77 -7.90 -2.30
C SER A 139 -9.53 -7.58 -1.02
N LEU A 140 -8.90 -6.87 -0.08
CA LEU A 140 -9.57 -6.34 1.11
C LEU A 140 -10.05 -4.91 0.83
N ARG A 141 -11.35 -4.73 0.60
CA ARG A 141 -11.96 -3.41 0.39
C ARG A 141 -12.68 -2.95 1.64
N GLY A 142 -12.31 -1.79 2.17
CA GLY A 142 -13.00 -1.15 3.30
C GLY A 142 -13.14 -2.03 4.54
N ILE A 143 -13.91 -1.58 5.53
CA ILE A 143 -14.10 -2.32 6.79
C ILE A 143 -14.86 -3.64 6.49
N ASN A 144 -14.14 -4.76 6.61
CA ASN A 144 -14.63 -6.15 6.74
C ASN A 144 -15.29 -6.85 5.52
N SER A 145 -15.05 -6.45 4.27
CA SER A 145 -15.46 -7.27 3.12
C SER A 145 -14.28 -7.85 2.34
N ILE A 146 -14.17 -9.19 2.37
CA ILE A 146 -13.37 -9.98 1.41
C ILE A 146 -14.23 -10.18 0.16
N ILE A 147 -13.70 -9.83 -1.01
CA ILE A 147 -14.34 -10.13 -2.29
C ILE A 147 -13.34 -10.97 -3.10
N VAL A 148 -13.81 -12.12 -3.56
CA VAL A 148 -13.16 -12.97 -4.58
C VAL A 148 -13.86 -12.67 -5.90
N TRP A 149 -13.09 -12.36 -6.94
CA TRP A 149 -13.62 -12.07 -8.28
C TRP A 149 -13.69 -13.33 -9.14
#